data_AF-A0A2P4QCR0-F1
#
_entry.id   AF-A0A2P4QCR0-F1
#
_cell.length_a   1.000
_cell.length_b   1.000
_cell.length_c   1.000
_cell.angle_alpha   90.00
_cell.angle_beta   90.00
_cell.angle_gamma   90.00
#
_symmetry.space_group_name_H-M   'P 1'
#
loop_
_entity.id
_entity.type
_entity.pdbx_description
1 polymer ?
#
loop_
_entity_poly.entity_id
_entity_poly.type
_entity_poly.pdbx_seq_one_letter_code
_entity_poly.pdbx_strand_id
1 'polypeptide(L)' 'IYSIAILMWEISSGQLPFINYKHDDYDLAMDIINGMRPEIVSEIPLEYRNLMEQCWDADPSK' A
#
# COMPACT_ATOMS: atom_id res chain seq x y z
N ILE A 1 -9.59 3.15 5.89
CA ILE A 1 -8.39 4.00 5.83
C ILE A 1 -7.36 3.39 4.88
N TYR A 2 -7.16 2.07 4.93
CA TYR A 2 -6.34 1.32 3.96
C TYR A 2 -6.49 1.74 2.49
N SER A 3 -7.72 1.78 1.96
CA SER A 3 -7.94 2.17 0.55
C SER A 3 -7.45 3.59 0.22
N ILE A 4 -7.48 4.51 1.20
CA ILE A 4 -6.95 5.87 1.03
C ILE A 4 -5.42 5.83 0.95
N ALA A 5 -4.75 5.02 1.77
CA ALA A 5 -3.30 4.84 1.66
C ALA A 5 -2.88 4.25 0.30
N ILE A 6 -3.67 3.30 -0.24
CA ILE A 6 -3.40 2.76 -1.58
C ILE A 6 -3.57 3.83 -2.66
N LEU A 7 -4.59 4.69 -2.56
CA LEU A 7 -4.74 5.84 -3.46
C LEU A 7 -3.61 6.87 -3.30
N MET A 8 -3.20 7.16 -2.07
CA MET A 8 -2.04 8.02 -1.78
C MET A 8 -0.78 7.46 -2.44
N TRP A 9 -0.57 6.16 -2.30
CA TRP A 9 0.56 5.47 -2.93
C TRP A 9 0.49 5.57 -4.45
N GLU A 10 -0.65 5.25 -5.07
CA GLU A 10 -0.86 5.31 -6.53
C GLU A 10 -0.63 6.72 -7.10
N ILE A 11 -1.13 7.76 -6.43
CA ILE A 11 -0.89 9.16 -6.81
C ILE A 11 0.60 9.50 -6.71
N SER A 12 1.27 9.02 -5.66
CA SER A 12 2.68 9.33 -5.41
C SER A 12 3.64 8.59 -6.33
N SER A 13 3.33 7.35 -6.68
CA SER A 13 4.17 6.49 -7.54
C SER A 13 3.86 6.69 -9.02
N GLY A 14 2.64 7.13 -9.35
CA GLY A 14 2.12 7.16 -10.72
C GLY A 14 1.94 5.77 -11.32
N GLN A 15 1.88 4.73 -10.49
CA GLN A 15 1.83 3.33 -10.90
C GLN A 15 0.61 2.62 -10.31
N LEU A 16 0.12 1.59 -11.01
CA LEU A 16 -0.93 0.72 -10.47
C LEU A 16 -0.36 -0.15 -9.34
N PRO A 17 -1.06 -0.24 -8.19
CA PRO A 17 -0.62 -1.09 -7.10
C PRO A 17 -0.65 -2.55 -7.52
N PHE A 18 0.40 -3.30 -7.15
CA PHE A 18 0.53 -4.73 -7.40
C PHE A 18 0.47 -5.15 -8.88
N ILE A 19 0.85 -4.27 -9.83
CA ILE A 19 0.80 -4.56 -11.28
C ILE A 19 1.53 -5.84 -11.73
N ASN A 20 2.56 -6.26 -10.99
CA ASN A 20 3.36 -7.44 -11.29
C ASN A 20 2.85 -8.72 -10.62
N TYR A 21 1.73 -8.66 -9.90
CA TYR A 21 1.15 -9.80 -9.21
C TYR A 21 0.00 -10.38 -10.03
N LYS A 22 -0.17 -11.71 -9.95
CA LYS A 22 -1.35 -12.37 -10.51
C LYS A 22 -2.58 -11.95 -9.70
N HIS A 23 -3.64 -11.56 -10.39
CA HIS A 23 -4.90 -11.10 -9.79
C HIS A 23 -5.98 -12.20 -9.78
N ASP A 24 -5.60 -13.38 -10.24
CA ASP A 24 -6.43 -14.52 -10.56
C ASP A 24 -6.59 -15.49 -9.38
N ASP A 25 -5.99 -15.21 -8.21
CA ASP A 25 -6.06 -16.06 -7.01
C ASP A 25 -6.14 -15.28 -5.69
N TYR A 26 -6.49 -15.99 -4.62
CA TYR A 26 -6.59 -15.54 -3.24
C TYR A 26 -5.22 -15.24 -2.61
N ASP A 27 -4.13 -15.73 -3.21
CA ASP A 27 -2.76 -15.57 -2.73
C ASP A 27 -2.39 -14.10 -2.48
N LEU A 28 -2.68 -13.21 -3.44
CA LEU A 28 -2.39 -11.78 -3.28
C LEU A 28 -3.19 -11.16 -2.12
N ALA A 29 -4.46 -11.54 -1.96
CA ALA A 29 -5.27 -11.07 -0.85
C ALA A 29 -4.68 -11.55 0.49
N MET A 30 -4.18 -12.78 0.53
CA MET A 30 -3.56 -13.36 1.72
C MET A 30 -2.21 -12.72 2.05
N ASP A 31 -1.40 -12.42 1.05
CA ASP A 31 -0.17 -11.66 1.22
C ASP A 31 -0.43 -10.25 1.77
N ILE A 32 -1.46 -9.57 1.27
CA ILE A 32 -1.88 -8.25 1.78
C ILE A 32 -2.34 -8.35 3.25
N ILE A 33 -3.12 -9.38 3.60
CA ILE A 33 -3.55 -9.65 4.99
C ILE A 33 -2.33 -9.93 5.88
N ASN A 34 -1.32 -10.64 5.36
CA ASN A 34 -0.06 -10.93 6.04
C ASN A 34 0.92 -9.73 6.10
N GLY A 35 0.53 -8.57 5.59
CA GLY A 35 1.28 -7.32 5.71
C GLY A 35 2.08 -6.91 4.48
N MET A 36 1.94 -7.58 3.34
CA MET A 36 2.55 -7.13 2.09
C MET A 36 2.03 -5.73 1.72
N ARG A 37 2.93 -4.81 1.38
CA ARG A 37 2.60 -3.45 0.91
C ARG A 37 3.40 -3.12 -0.36
N PRO A 38 2.89 -2.21 -1.21
CA PRO A 38 3.64 -1.70 -2.34
C PRO A 38 4.94 -1.01 -1.92
N GLU A 39 5.97 -1.07 -2.77
CA GLU A 39 7.25 -0.42 -2.49
C GLU A 39 7.11 1.11 -2.50
N ILE A 40 7.64 1.77 -1.47
CA ILE A 40 7.57 3.22 -1.36
C ILE A 40 8.73 3.85 -2.14
N VAL A 41 8.40 4.72 -3.09
CA VAL A 41 9.39 5.49 -3.84
C VAL A 41 10.08 6.49 -2.91
N SER A 42 11.40 6.61 -3.00
CA SER A 42 12.21 7.41 -2.07
C SER A 42 11.98 8.93 -2.14
N GLU A 43 11.26 9.43 -3.14
CA GLU A 43 11.15 10.86 -3.44
C GLU A 43 9.95 11.57 -2.77
N ILE A 44 9.15 10.89 -1.95
CA ILE A 44 8.00 11.49 -1.27
C ILE A 44 8.39 12.16 0.07
N PRO A 45 7.75 13.27 0.47
CA PRO A 45 7.96 13.87 1.79
C PRO A 45 7.75 12.87 2.93
N LEU A 46 8.57 12.98 3.99
CA LEU A 46 8.56 12.04 5.11
C LEU A 46 7.20 12.01 5.82
N GLU A 47 6.56 13.16 5.98
CA GLU A 47 5.25 13.28 6.61
C GLU A 47 4.16 12.56 5.81
N TYR A 48 4.26 12.62 4.48
CA TYR A 48 3.35 11.92 3.57
C TYR A 48 3.55 10.42 3.67
N ARG A 49 4.81 9.96 3.68
CA ARG A 49 5.16 8.56 3.88
C ARG A 49 4.59 8.04 5.19
N ASN A 50 4.86 8.72 6.30
CA ASN A 50 4.42 8.30 7.62
C ASN A 50 2.89 8.21 7.70
N LEU A 51 2.18 9.20 7.13
CA LEU A 51 0.72 9.18 7.09
C LEU A 51 0.18 8.01 6.26
N MET A 52 0.75 7.77 5.08
CA MET A 52 0.40 6.66 4.22
C MET A 52 0.65 5.32 4.92
N GLU A 53 1.79 5.19 5.61
CA GLU A 53 2.15 3.99 6.35
C GLU A 53 1.23 3.69 7.52
N GLN A 54 0.82 4.71 8.27
CA GLN A 54 -0.20 4.58 9.32
C GLN A 54 -1.54 4.15 8.72
N CYS A 55 -1.93 4.74 7.60
CA CYS A 55 -3.22 4.50 6.99
C CYS A 55 -3.39 3.07 6.43
N TRP A 56 -2.29 2.37 6.10
CA TRP A 56 -2.31 0.97 5.65
C TRP A 56 -1.74 -0.03 6.66
N ASP A 57 -1.66 0.30 7.95
CA ASP A 57 -1.21 -0.65 8.97
C ASP A 57 -2.05 -1.94 8.91
N ALA A 58 -1.42 -3.08 9.19
CA ALA A 58 -2.10 -4.37 9.23
C ALA A 58 -3.01 -4.49 10.45
N ASP A 59 -2.70 -3.79 11.54
CA ASP A 59 -3.58 -3.61 12.70
C ASP A 59 -4.51 -2.42 12.46
N PRO A 60 -5.83 -2.64 12.26
CA PRO A 60 -6.78 -1.57 12.01
C PRO A 60 -7.02 -0.65 13.23
N SER A 61 -6.47 -1.01 14.40
CA SER A 61 -6.61 -0.24 15.65
C SER A 61 -5.54 0.83 15.82
N LYS A 62 -4.51 0.83 14.97
CA LYS A 62 -3.44 1.84 14.94
C LYS A 62 -3.81 3.00 14.02
#